data_AF-A0A819WGY7-F1
#
_entry.id   AF-A0A819WGY7-F1
#
_cell.length_a   1.000
_cell.length_b   1.000
_cell.length_c   1.000
_cell.angle_alpha   90.00
_cell.angle_beta   90.00
_cell.angle_gamma   90.00
#
_symmetry.space_group_name_H-M   'P 1'
#
loop_
_entity.id
_entity.type
_entity.pdbx_description
1 polymer ?
#
loop_
_entity_poly.entity_id
_entity_poly.type
_entity_poly.pdbx_seq_one_letter_code
_entity_poly.pdbx_strand_id
1 'polypeptide(L)'
;MRTSSFDDDHSSSDSLAQKGYPDGSRYEGYLKNGKRHCFGVHYYEDGGDYTGQWVDDEQNGEGIRTFSSGSRYEGMHRNSKKHGHGIYWFANGQIYDGEWIDDKGNGQAIYMWPDKTQHRGMFKDNLKHGYGILAFPDGRVWKGFWENDKYKGEIQ
;
A
#
# COMPACT_ATOMS: atom_id res chain seq x y z
N MET A 1 27.15 -27.59 -14.12
CA MET A 1 26.86 -26.69 -12.97
C MET A 1 25.39 -26.36 -13.02
N ARG A 2 24.72 -26.39 -11.87
CA ARG A 2 23.26 -26.52 -11.68
C ARG A 2 22.46 -25.42 -12.41
N THR A 3 21.51 -25.82 -13.25
CA THR A 3 20.34 -25.02 -13.59
C THR A 3 19.40 -25.11 -12.40
N SER A 4 19.23 -24.03 -11.62
CA SER A 4 18.17 -23.98 -10.62
C SER A 4 16.84 -23.89 -11.36
N SER A 5 16.10 -25.00 -11.40
CA SER A 5 14.67 -24.96 -11.68
C SER A 5 14.04 -24.15 -10.56
N PHE A 6 13.49 -23.00 -10.90
CA PHE A 6 12.42 -22.43 -10.10
C PHE A 6 11.23 -23.36 -10.35
N ASP A 7 11.05 -24.30 -9.43
CA ASP A 7 9.90 -25.19 -9.44
C ASP A 7 8.66 -24.32 -9.16
N ASP A 8 7.98 -23.92 -10.24
CA ASP A 8 6.61 -23.40 -10.18
C ASP A 8 5.71 -24.53 -9.67
N ASP A 9 5.57 -24.61 -8.35
CA ASP A 9 4.63 -25.50 -7.67
C ASP A 9 3.20 -24.95 -7.87
N HIS A 10 2.74 -24.95 -9.11
CA HIS A 10 1.34 -24.70 -9.46
C HIS A 10 0.58 -25.99 -9.20
N SER A 11 0.05 -26.11 -7.98
CA SER A 11 -0.96 -27.09 -7.61
C SER A 11 -2.00 -27.21 -8.72
N SER A 12 -2.23 -28.43 -9.20
CA SER A 12 -3.14 -28.82 -10.28
C SER A 12 -4.64 -28.52 -10.04
N SER A 13 -4.94 -27.66 -9.05
CA SER A 13 -6.27 -27.16 -8.69
C SER A 13 -6.54 -25.74 -9.14
N ASP A 14 -5.51 -25.00 -9.56
CA ASP A 14 -5.63 -23.57 -9.83
C ASP A 14 -6.08 -23.36 -11.28
N SER A 15 -7.23 -22.72 -11.46
CA SER A 15 -7.78 -22.44 -12.78
C SER A 15 -7.87 -20.94 -13.02
N LEU A 16 -7.42 -20.50 -14.20
CA LEU A 16 -7.70 -19.15 -14.68
C LEU A 16 -9.19 -19.04 -14.94
N ALA A 17 -9.81 -18.02 -14.34
CA ALA A 17 -11.24 -17.80 -14.47
C ALA A 17 -11.57 -16.31 -14.44
N GLN A 18 -12.69 -15.99 -15.08
CA GLN A 18 -13.41 -14.74 -14.86
C GLN A 18 -14.62 -15.05 -13.97
N LYS A 19 -14.80 -14.29 -12.89
CA LYS A 19 -15.88 -14.47 -11.92
C LYS A 19 -16.57 -13.13 -11.66
N GLY A 20 -17.86 -13.05 -11.97
CA GLY A 20 -18.73 -11.94 -11.56
C GLY A 20 -19.31 -12.17 -10.16
N TYR A 21 -19.58 -11.09 -9.44
CA TYR A 21 -20.15 -11.12 -8.10
C TYR A 21 -21.51 -10.38 -8.07
N PRO A 22 -22.40 -10.69 -7.09
CA PRO A 22 -23.70 -10.03 -6.98
C PRO A 22 -23.64 -8.51 -6.74
N ASP A 23 -22.51 -8.02 -6.22
CA ASP A 23 -22.24 -6.59 -6.02
C ASP A 23 -21.78 -5.87 -7.30
N GLY A 24 -21.86 -6.53 -8.47
CA GLY A 24 -21.41 -5.96 -9.75
C GLY A 24 -19.89 -5.96 -9.94
N SER A 25 -19.11 -6.35 -8.93
CA SER A 25 -17.67 -6.49 -9.07
C SER A 25 -17.31 -7.73 -9.91
N ARG A 26 -16.10 -7.75 -10.46
CA ARG A 26 -15.59 -8.89 -11.21
C ARG A 26 -14.14 -9.19 -10.87
N TYR A 27 -13.76 -10.45 -10.97
CA TYR A 27 -12.40 -10.93 -10.78
C TYR A 27 -11.91 -11.65 -12.03
N GLU A 28 -10.64 -11.46 -12.35
CA GLU A 28 -9.91 -12.11 -13.43
C GLU A 28 -8.57 -12.60 -12.86
N GLY A 29 -8.39 -13.91 -12.77
CA GLY A 29 -7.18 -14.50 -12.19
C GLY A 29 -7.35 -15.96 -11.80
N TYR A 30 -6.49 -16.45 -10.91
CA TYR A 30 -6.54 -17.84 -10.46
C TYR A 30 -7.59 -18.05 -9.37
N LEU A 31 -8.32 -19.16 -9.48
CA LEU A 31 -9.21 -19.64 -8.44
C LEU A 31 -8.71 -20.97 -7.88
N LYS A 32 -8.83 -21.12 -6.56
CA LYS A 32 -8.63 -22.38 -5.83
C LYS A 32 -9.86 -22.65 -4.99
N ASN A 33 -10.52 -23.80 -5.20
CA ASN A 33 -11.78 -24.15 -4.52
C ASN A 33 -12.88 -23.06 -4.62
N GLY A 34 -12.94 -22.35 -5.75
CA GLY A 34 -13.90 -21.26 -5.99
C GLY A 34 -13.56 -19.92 -5.32
N LYS A 35 -12.43 -19.82 -4.62
CA LYS A 35 -11.91 -18.59 -4.00
C LYS A 35 -10.76 -18.00 -4.82
N ARG A 36 -10.58 -16.68 -4.78
CA ARG A 36 -9.45 -15.97 -5.41
C ARG A 36 -8.14 -16.43 -4.79
N HIS A 37 -7.17 -16.76 -5.63
CA HIS A 37 -5.86 -17.24 -5.22
C HIS A 37 -4.76 -16.77 -6.19
N CYS A 38 -3.49 -16.93 -5.79
CA CYS A 38 -2.32 -16.55 -6.57
C CYS A 38 -2.45 -15.11 -7.10
N PHE A 39 -2.12 -14.84 -8.36
CA PHE A 39 -2.24 -13.49 -8.90
C PHE A 39 -3.60 -13.25 -9.57
N GLY A 40 -4.12 -12.03 -9.45
CA GLY A 40 -5.30 -11.63 -10.23
C GLY A 40 -5.70 -10.18 -10.04
N VAL A 41 -6.67 -9.77 -10.86
CA VAL A 41 -7.25 -8.43 -10.86
C VAL A 41 -8.70 -8.51 -10.38
N HIS A 42 -9.05 -7.70 -9.39
CA HIS A 42 -10.43 -7.48 -8.97
C HIS A 42 -10.85 -6.06 -9.33
N TYR A 43 -11.90 -5.94 -10.13
CA TYR A 43 -12.50 -4.67 -10.51
C TYR A 43 -13.74 -4.47 -9.65
N TYR A 44 -13.75 -3.36 -8.89
CA TYR A 44 -14.85 -2.99 -8.02
C TYR A 44 -15.93 -2.25 -8.80
N GLU A 45 -17.18 -2.34 -8.34
CA GLU A 45 -18.31 -1.64 -8.94
C GLU A 45 -18.14 -0.11 -8.92
N ASP A 46 -17.49 0.41 -7.88
CA ASP A 46 -17.23 1.84 -7.70
C ASP A 46 -16.22 2.42 -8.70
N GLY A 47 -15.62 1.57 -9.55
CA GLY A 47 -14.61 1.93 -10.54
C GLY A 47 -13.16 1.81 -10.06
N GLY A 48 -12.94 1.41 -8.80
CA GLY A 48 -11.61 1.03 -8.31
C GLY A 48 -11.17 -0.35 -8.81
N ASP A 49 -9.89 -0.67 -8.61
CA ASP A 49 -9.34 -1.99 -8.90
C ASP A 49 -8.28 -2.39 -7.88
N TYR A 50 -8.05 -3.70 -7.75
CA TYR A 50 -6.88 -4.27 -7.12
C TYR A 50 -6.21 -5.26 -8.07
N THR A 51 -4.91 -5.11 -8.28
CA THR A 51 -4.07 -6.04 -9.04
C THR A 51 -2.98 -6.57 -8.12
N GLY A 52 -2.94 -7.87 -7.86
CA GLY A 52 -1.94 -8.41 -6.95
C GLY A 52 -2.19 -9.84 -6.51
N GLN A 53 -1.56 -10.19 -5.41
CA GLN A 53 -1.57 -11.53 -4.82
C GLN A 53 -2.79 -11.75 -3.91
N TRP A 54 -3.37 -12.95 -4.00
CA TRP A 54 -4.58 -13.38 -3.32
C TRP A 54 -4.36 -14.72 -2.61
N VAL A 55 -4.91 -14.84 -1.41
CA VAL A 55 -4.97 -16.09 -0.64
C VAL A 55 -6.37 -16.23 -0.08
N ASP A 56 -7.11 -17.25 -0.53
CA ASP A 56 -8.45 -17.56 -0.03
C ASP A 56 -9.42 -16.36 0.03
N ASP A 57 -9.53 -15.61 -1.08
CA ASP A 57 -10.32 -14.38 -1.21
C ASP A 57 -9.78 -13.14 -0.49
N GLU A 58 -8.62 -13.21 0.14
CA GLU A 58 -7.97 -12.06 0.79
C GLU A 58 -6.74 -11.58 0.02
N GLN A 59 -6.56 -10.25 -0.08
CA GLN A 59 -5.35 -9.67 -0.66
C GLN A 59 -4.18 -9.90 0.30
N ASN A 60 -3.13 -10.57 -0.19
CA ASN A 60 -2.02 -11.02 0.63
C ASN A 60 -0.74 -11.03 -0.19
N GLY A 61 0.26 -10.27 0.25
CA GLY A 61 1.50 -10.03 -0.48
C GLY A 61 1.47 -8.75 -1.31
N GLU A 62 2.27 -8.68 -2.38
CA GLU A 62 2.38 -7.46 -3.19
C GLU A 62 1.12 -7.20 -4.01
N GLY A 63 0.71 -5.93 -4.08
CA GLY A 63 -0.39 -5.52 -4.92
C GLY A 63 -0.50 -4.02 -5.10
N ILE A 64 -1.27 -3.63 -6.12
CA ILE A 64 -1.63 -2.26 -6.46
C ILE A 64 -3.13 -2.12 -6.27
N ARG A 65 -3.56 -1.14 -5.48
CA ARG A 65 -4.96 -0.75 -5.33
C ARG A 65 -5.17 0.63 -5.93
N THR A 66 -6.01 0.74 -6.95
CA THR A 66 -6.52 2.02 -7.44
C THR A 66 -7.91 2.25 -6.83
N PHE A 67 -8.12 3.45 -6.28
CA PHE A 67 -9.40 3.82 -5.71
C PHE A 67 -10.18 4.67 -6.71
N SER A 68 -11.50 4.54 -6.70
CA SER A 68 -12.43 5.38 -7.47
C SER A 68 -12.26 6.88 -7.22
N SER A 69 -11.73 7.25 -6.04
CA SER A 69 -11.35 8.62 -5.68
C SER A 69 -10.14 9.17 -6.44
N GLY A 70 -9.40 8.35 -7.18
CA GLY A 70 -8.14 8.69 -7.83
C GLY A 70 -6.89 8.49 -6.95
N SER A 71 -7.06 8.04 -5.70
CA SER A 71 -5.92 7.61 -4.88
C SER A 71 -5.37 6.27 -5.40
N ARG A 72 -4.11 5.97 -5.09
CA ARG A 72 -3.44 4.69 -5.43
C ARG A 72 -2.58 4.22 -4.28
N TYR A 73 -2.57 2.93 -4.00
CA TYR A 73 -1.62 2.28 -3.11
C TYR A 73 -0.85 1.22 -3.89
N GLU A 74 0.46 1.13 -3.68
CA GLU A 74 1.33 0.08 -4.21
C GLU A 74 2.19 -0.43 -3.06
N GLY A 75 2.07 -1.70 -2.74
CA GLY A 75 2.85 -2.28 -1.66
C GLY A 75 2.27 -3.57 -1.12
N MET A 76 2.73 -3.89 0.07
CA MET A 76 2.41 -5.14 0.74
C MET A 76 1.01 -5.09 1.37
N HIS A 77 0.29 -6.21 1.24
CA HIS A 77 -1.02 -6.43 1.81
C HIS A 77 -0.96 -7.65 2.74
N ARG A 78 -1.74 -7.62 3.81
CA ARG A 78 -1.98 -8.76 4.68
C ARG A 78 -3.43 -8.78 5.11
N ASN A 79 -4.13 -9.85 4.80
CA ASN A 79 -5.55 -10.03 5.09
C ASN A 79 -6.41 -8.84 4.62
N SER A 80 -6.19 -8.42 3.37
CA SER A 80 -6.88 -7.28 2.73
C SER A 80 -6.63 -5.90 3.35
N LYS A 81 -5.56 -5.75 4.13
CA LYS A 81 -5.11 -4.48 4.69
C LYS A 81 -3.71 -4.12 4.20
N LYS A 82 -3.42 -2.83 4.07
CA LYS A 82 -2.05 -2.35 3.82
C LYS A 82 -1.16 -2.74 5.00
N HIS A 83 -0.03 -3.38 4.72
CA HIS A 83 0.85 -3.91 5.75
C HIS A 83 2.29 -4.00 5.23
N GLY A 84 3.31 -3.78 6.05
CA GLY A 84 4.70 -3.69 5.59
C GLY A 84 4.95 -2.43 4.77
N HIS A 85 5.97 -2.44 3.91
CA HIS A 85 6.32 -1.26 3.11
C HIS A 85 5.32 -1.03 1.95
N GLY A 86 5.01 0.24 1.67
CA GLY A 86 4.24 0.61 0.50
C GLY A 86 4.11 2.13 0.29
N ILE A 87 3.80 2.51 -0.94
CA ILE A 87 3.61 3.90 -1.37
C ILE A 87 2.13 4.16 -1.59
N TYR A 88 1.61 5.22 -0.98
CA TYR A 88 0.25 5.70 -1.15
C TYR A 88 0.28 7.10 -1.79
N TRP A 89 -0.26 7.20 -2.99
CA TRP A 89 -0.55 8.46 -3.67
C TRP A 89 -1.99 8.87 -3.35
N PHE A 90 -2.14 9.99 -2.65
CA PHE A 90 -3.44 10.54 -2.33
C PHE A 90 -3.99 11.32 -3.54
N ALA A 91 -5.31 11.32 -3.69
CA ALA A 91 -5.99 12.07 -4.75
C ALA A 91 -5.70 13.58 -4.75
N ASN A 92 -5.31 14.14 -3.60
CA ASN A 92 -4.94 15.54 -3.45
C ASN A 92 -3.46 15.84 -3.80
N GLY A 93 -2.72 14.85 -4.33
CA GLY A 93 -1.32 14.97 -4.73
C GLY A 93 -0.30 14.76 -3.62
N GLN A 94 -0.75 14.45 -2.39
CA GLN A 94 0.17 14.02 -1.32
C GLN A 94 0.68 12.60 -1.60
N ILE A 95 1.86 12.27 -1.05
CA ILE A 95 2.46 10.93 -1.16
C ILE A 95 2.93 10.50 0.23
N TYR A 96 2.61 9.27 0.63
CA TYR A 96 3.21 8.60 1.78
C TYR A 96 4.01 7.40 1.27
N ASP A 97 5.29 7.35 1.53
CA ASP A 97 6.19 6.24 1.19
C ASP A 97 6.82 5.71 2.48
N GLY A 98 6.40 4.52 2.93
CA GLY A 98 6.95 3.93 4.14
C GLY A 98 6.16 2.76 4.70
N GLU A 99 6.34 2.54 6.00
CA GLU A 99 5.81 1.37 6.71
C GLU A 99 4.32 1.51 7.08
N TRP A 100 3.59 0.39 6.93
CA TRP A 100 2.17 0.24 7.23
C TRP A 100 1.94 -0.93 8.18
N ILE A 101 1.00 -0.75 9.11
CA ILE A 101 0.47 -1.82 9.95
C ILE A 101 -1.04 -1.68 9.96
N ASP A 102 -1.72 -2.64 9.34
CA ASP A 102 -3.18 -2.80 9.35
C ASP A 102 -3.89 -1.48 8.95
N ASP A 103 -3.58 -1.02 7.73
CA ASP A 103 -4.07 0.22 7.10
C ASP A 103 -3.55 1.54 7.66
N LYS A 104 -2.69 1.50 8.68
CA LYS A 104 -2.15 2.69 9.31
C LYS A 104 -0.65 2.85 9.06
N GLY A 105 -0.23 4.04 8.65
CA GLY A 105 1.17 4.42 8.60
C GLY A 105 1.81 4.32 9.99
N ASN A 106 2.78 3.41 10.12
CA ASN A 106 3.45 3.08 11.38
C ASN A 106 4.90 2.68 11.11
N GLY A 107 5.86 3.43 11.64
CA GLY A 107 7.28 3.22 11.38
C GLY A 107 7.90 4.40 10.62
N GLN A 108 9.00 4.17 9.92
CA GLN A 108 9.66 5.21 9.14
C GLN A 108 8.90 5.46 7.83
N ALA A 109 8.76 6.73 7.46
CA ALA A 109 8.22 7.11 6.17
C ALA A 109 8.72 8.48 5.69
N ILE A 110 8.56 8.70 4.39
CA ILE A 110 8.64 9.98 3.71
C ILE A 110 7.22 10.40 3.34
N TYR A 111 6.76 11.51 3.89
CA TYR A 111 5.50 12.15 3.50
C TYR A 111 5.79 13.40 2.69
N MET A 112 5.26 13.47 1.47
CA MET A 112 5.46 14.58 0.53
C MET A 112 4.14 15.30 0.27
N TRP A 113 4.19 16.63 0.36
CA TRP A 113 3.08 17.50 0.00
C TRP A 113 3.21 17.98 -1.47
N PRO A 114 2.11 18.44 -2.10
CA PRO A 114 2.14 18.91 -3.49
C PRO A 114 3.11 20.08 -3.75
N ASP A 115 3.34 20.91 -2.74
CA ASP A 115 4.31 22.01 -2.79
C ASP A 115 5.78 21.53 -2.78
N LYS A 116 6.01 20.20 -2.67
CA LYS A 116 7.30 19.51 -2.52
C LYS A 116 7.91 19.64 -1.13
N THR A 117 7.18 20.17 -0.14
CA THR A 117 7.55 20.01 1.26
C THR A 117 7.59 18.50 1.59
N GLN A 118 8.57 18.08 2.39
CA GLN A 118 8.76 16.67 2.75
C GLN A 118 8.98 16.51 4.24
N HIS A 119 8.30 15.57 4.87
CA HIS A 119 8.57 15.11 6.21
C HIS A 119 9.16 13.70 6.15
N ARG A 120 10.39 13.53 6.66
CA ARG A 120 11.06 12.24 6.79
C ARG A 120 11.20 11.91 8.26
N GLY A 121 10.51 10.88 8.74
CA GLY A 121 10.52 10.58 10.18
C GLY A 121 9.63 9.42 10.57
N MET A 122 9.41 9.27 11.87
CA MET A 122 8.53 8.21 12.39
C MET A 122 7.06 8.61 12.30
N PHE A 123 6.21 7.61 12.10
CA PHE A 123 4.76 7.70 12.15
C PHE A 123 4.22 6.66 13.13
N LYS A 124 3.13 7.01 13.80
CA LYS A 124 2.36 6.11 14.66
C LYS A 124 0.89 6.39 14.42
N ASP A 125 0.12 5.36 14.06
CA ASP A 125 -1.31 5.48 13.77
C ASP A 125 -1.65 6.61 12.79
N ASN A 126 -0.88 6.74 11.69
CA ASN A 126 -0.96 7.81 10.67
C ASN A 126 -0.47 9.20 11.10
N LEU A 127 -0.05 9.40 12.35
CA LEU A 127 0.40 10.70 12.86
C LEU A 127 1.92 10.75 12.91
N LYS A 128 2.53 11.90 12.57
CA LYS A 128 3.97 12.13 12.80
C LYS A 128 4.28 11.91 14.29
N HIS A 129 5.32 11.14 14.55
CA HIS A 129 5.76 10.76 15.88
C HIS A 129 7.29 10.70 15.92
N GLY A 130 7.90 10.72 17.10
CA GLY A 130 9.35 10.57 17.26
C GLY A 130 10.16 11.65 16.53
N TYR A 131 11.42 11.36 16.23
CA TYR A 131 12.28 12.30 15.51
C TYR A 131 11.94 12.35 14.01
N GLY A 132 11.95 13.54 13.44
CA GLY A 132 11.71 13.76 12.01
C GLY A 132 12.34 15.04 11.47
N ILE A 133 12.47 15.09 10.15
CA ILE A 133 13.02 16.20 9.38
C ILE A 133 11.94 16.71 8.43
N LEU A 134 11.54 17.97 8.58
CA LEU A 134 10.67 18.68 7.66
C LEU A 134 11.53 19.57 6.77
N ALA A 135 11.60 19.27 5.48
CA ALA A 135 12.35 20.02 4.47
C ALA A 135 11.40 20.76 3.54
N PHE A 136 11.66 22.05 3.33
CA PHE A 136 10.86 22.92 2.48
C PHE A 136 11.54 23.12 1.11
N PRO A 137 10.77 23.48 0.06
CA PRO A 137 11.31 23.70 -1.28
C PRO A 137 12.33 24.84 -1.37
N ASP A 138 12.24 25.81 -0.46
CA ASP A 138 13.16 26.95 -0.35
C ASP A 138 14.48 26.62 0.36
N GLY A 139 14.67 25.36 0.77
CA GLY A 139 15.87 24.89 1.44
C GLY A 139 15.84 25.01 2.96
N ARG A 140 14.79 25.59 3.57
CA ARG A 140 14.62 25.54 5.02
C ARG A 140 14.44 24.10 5.47
N VAL A 141 14.99 23.77 6.65
CA VAL A 141 14.88 22.44 7.25
C VAL A 141 14.62 22.57 8.74
N TRP A 142 13.57 21.92 9.22
CA TRP A 142 13.27 21.78 10.65
C TRP A 142 13.54 20.35 11.09
N LYS A 143 14.31 20.20 12.16
CA LYS A 143 14.71 18.90 12.71
C LYS A 143 14.30 18.86 14.17
N GLY A 144 13.53 17.84 14.56
CA GLY A 144 13.12 17.73 15.94
C GLY A 144 12.13 16.60 16.18
N PHE A 145 11.61 16.59 17.41
CA PHE A 145 10.63 15.60 17.84
C PHE A 145 9.20 16.02 17.47
N TRP A 146 8.39 15.03 17.14
CA TRP A 146 6.98 15.14 16.82
C TRP A 146 6.18 14.25 17.76
N GLU A 147 5.04 14.74 18.21
CA GLU A 147 4.10 13.99 19.03
C GLU A 147 2.68 14.25 18.51
N ASN A 148 2.08 13.24 17.90
CA ASN A 148 0.71 13.30 17.36
C ASN A 148 0.55 14.50 16.42
N ASP A 149 1.42 14.57 15.40
CA ASP A 149 1.53 15.67 14.43
C ASP A 149 2.00 17.03 14.96
N LYS A 150 2.22 17.17 16.26
CA LYS A 150 2.71 18.43 16.85
C LYS A 150 4.23 18.42 16.94
N TYR A 151 4.86 19.39 16.30
CA TYR A 151 6.30 19.65 16.44
C TYR A 151 6.62 20.10 17.88
N LYS A 152 7.68 19.53 18.46
CA LYS A 152 8.15 19.79 19.83
C LYS A 152 9.56 20.37 19.88
N GLY A 153 10.13 20.73 18.72
CA GLY A 153 11.44 21.36 18.67
C GLY A 153 11.36 22.88 18.81
N GLU A 154 12.51 23.50 19.02
CA GLU A 154 12.66 24.95 18.88
C GLU A 154 12.69 25.31 17.39
N ILE A 155 12.02 26.40 17.02
CA ILE A 155 12.13 26.99 15.68
C ILE A 155 13.37 27.88 15.73
N GLN A 156 14.43 27.51 15.00
CA GLN A 156 15.61 28.36 14.80
C GLN A 156 15.42 29.30 13.61
#